data_AF-A0A3Q8FFB4-F1
#
_entry.id   AF-A0A3Q8FFB4-F1
#
_cell.length_a   1.000
_cell.length_b   1.000
_cell.length_c   1.000
_cell.angle_alpha   90.00
_cell.angle_beta   90.00
_cell.angle_gamma   90.00
#
_symmetry.space_group_name_H-M   'P 1'
#
loop_
_entity.id
_entity.type
_entity.pdbx_description
1 polymer ?
#
loop_
_entity_poly.entity_id
_entity_poly.type
_entity_poly.pdbx_seq_one_letter_code
_entity_poly.pdbx_strand_id
1 'polypeptide(L)'
;MDDANDPHLAMRATVDLLDEVLDVAGLESDARATAALAIAFCDRLGDRLDADQRAAVDAARCYWSQQDRTGRHRWHAVYASRLVQQRHVLSPVDRLVWGSLVDNTGLTGYVGEFLVLEALDAGLGLDDVEAVLCGSVPGFAAARVQKPC
;
A
#
# COMPACT_ATOMS: atom_id res chain seq x y z
N MET A 1 32.00 -5.63 12.05
CA MET A 1 31.28 -5.25 10.83
C MET A 1 29.86 -5.67 11.14
N ASP A 2 29.07 -4.71 11.64
CA ASP A 2 27.79 -4.99 12.27
C ASP A 2 26.76 -5.28 11.18
N ASP A 3 26.45 -6.56 10.99
CA ASP A 3 25.29 -7.04 10.20
C ASP A 3 23.95 -6.60 10.82
N ALA A 4 23.97 -5.98 12.02
CA ALA A 4 22.80 -5.57 12.79
C ALA A 4 22.08 -4.30 12.26
N ASN A 5 22.53 -3.72 11.13
CA ASN A 5 21.91 -2.50 10.60
C ASN A 5 21.92 -2.46 9.06
N ASP A 6 21.75 -3.61 8.40
CA ASP A 6 21.52 -3.64 6.96
C ASP A 6 20.04 -3.32 6.66
N PRO A 7 19.73 -2.17 6.03
CA PRO A 7 18.36 -1.80 5.69
C PRO A 7 17.68 -2.79 4.75
N HIS A 8 18.44 -3.51 3.91
CA HIS A 8 17.88 -4.55 3.04
C HIS A 8 17.43 -5.78 3.83
N LEU A 9 18.17 -6.17 4.86
CA LEU A 9 17.76 -7.27 5.74
C LEU A 9 16.52 -6.90 6.55
N ALA A 10 16.46 -5.68 7.09
CA ALA A 10 15.30 -5.20 7.85
C ALA A 10 14.04 -5.08 6.98
N MET A 11 14.19 -4.58 5.75
CA MET A 11 13.12 -4.56 4.75
C MET A 11 12.63 -5.97 4.45
N ARG A 12 13.55 -6.91 4.19
CA ARG A 12 13.20 -8.29 3.87
C ARG A 12 12.46 -8.96 5.02
N ALA A 13 12.92 -8.80 6.25
CA ALA A 13 12.26 -9.33 7.44
C ALA A 13 10.84 -8.76 7.61
N THR A 14 10.63 -7.47 7.30
CA THR A 14 9.32 -6.83 7.34
C THR A 14 8.36 -7.43 6.31
N VAL A 15 8.84 -7.68 5.08
CA VAL A 15 8.05 -8.30 4.02
C VAL A 15 7.74 -9.77 4.33
N ASP A 16 8.72 -10.54 4.81
CA ASP A 16 8.51 -11.94 5.17
C ASP A 16 7.50 -12.06 6.32
N LEU A 17 7.56 -11.16 7.32
CA LEU A 17 6.57 -11.10 8.40
C LEU A 17 5.17 -10.73 7.88
N LEU A 18 5.09 -9.81 6.92
CA LEU A 18 3.83 -9.41 6.30
C LEU A 18 3.17 -10.58 5.58
N ASP A 19 3.96 -11.32 4.79
CA ASP A 19 3.52 -12.52 4.06
C ASP A 19 2.91 -13.56 5.03
N GLU A 20 3.64 -13.91 6.10
CA GLU A 20 3.15 -14.83 7.14
C GLU A 20 1.83 -14.37 7.77
N VAL A 21 1.68 -13.06 8.05
CA VAL A 21 0.48 -12.51 8.68
C VAL A 21 -0.71 -12.52 7.72
N LEU A 22 -0.48 -12.18 6.45
CA LEU A 22 -1.55 -12.14 5.45
C LEU A 22 -2.11 -13.53 5.14
N ASP A 23 -1.25 -14.56 5.11
CA ASP A 23 -1.65 -15.95 4.96
C ASP A 23 -2.64 -16.39 6.07
N VAL A 24 -2.41 -15.94 7.29
CA VAL A 24 -3.29 -16.24 8.44
C VAL A 24 -4.54 -15.36 8.43
N ALA A 25 -4.42 -14.10 8.02
CA ALA A 25 -5.52 -13.13 8.04
C ALA A 25 -6.57 -13.40 6.95
N GLY A 26 -6.21 -14.10 5.86
CA GLY A 26 -7.15 -14.50 4.81
C GLY A 26 -7.72 -13.32 4.01
N LEU A 27 -6.92 -12.27 3.80
CA LEU A 27 -7.36 -11.02 3.14
C LEU A 27 -7.31 -11.06 1.61
N GLU A 28 -6.93 -12.19 1.01
CA GLU A 28 -6.78 -12.38 -0.44
C GLU A 28 -8.07 -12.15 -1.24
N SER A 29 -9.23 -12.34 -0.60
CA SER A 29 -10.55 -12.12 -1.21
C SER A 29 -11.15 -10.75 -0.89
N ASP A 30 -10.49 -9.95 -0.03
CA ASP A 30 -10.98 -8.63 0.37
C ASP A 30 -10.26 -7.52 -0.40
N ALA A 31 -10.85 -7.10 -1.52
CA ALA A 31 -10.33 -5.98 -2.31
C ALA A 31 -10.23 -4.66 -1.53
N ARG A 32 -11.02 -4.51 -0.45
CA ARG A 32 -10.92 -3.34 0.43
C ARG A 32 -9.61 -3.33 1.20
N ALA A 33 -9.04 -4.49 1.53
CA ALA A 33 -7.78 -4.58 2.27
C ALA A 33 -6.61 -3.97 1.47
N THR A 34 -6.51 -4.29 0.18
CA THR A 34 -5.52 -3.68 -0.74
C THR A 34 -5.68 -2.17 -0.77
N ALA A 35 -6.90 -1.70 -1.00
CA ALA A 35 -7.16 -0.28 -1.11
C ALA A 35 -6.91 0.47 0.21
N ALA A 36 -7.30 -0.11 1.35
CA ALA A 36 -7.08 0.48 2.66
C ALA A 36 -5.59 0.63 2.97
N LEU A 37 -4.79 -0.41 2.69
CA LEU A 37 -3.35 -0.35 2.89
C LEU A 37 -2.69 0.70 1.98
N ALA A 38 -3.07 0.73 0.70
CA ALA A 38 -2.57 1.72 -0.24
C ALA A 38 -2.94 3.16 0.16
N ILE A 39 -4.17 3.40 0.65
CA ILE A 39 -4.61 4.68 1.20
C ILE A 39 -3.74 5.06 2.40
N ALA A 40 -3.46 4.13 3.31
CA ALA A 40 -2.66 4.41 4.50
C ALA A 40 -1.22 4.82 4.16
N PHE A 41 -0.61 4.21 3.13
CA PHE A 41 0.69 4.68 2.61
C PHE A 41 0.60 6.06 1.97
N CYS A 42 -0.45 6.34 1.20
CA CYS A 42 -0.68 7.67 0.63
C CYS A 42 -0.84 8.73 1.73
N ASP A 43 -1.54 8.41 2.82
CA ASP A 43 -1.72 9.30 3.97
C ASP A 43 -0.38 9.58 4.67
N ARG A 44 0.51 8.58 4.75
CA ARG A 44 1.85 8.76 5.30
C ARG A 44 2.75 9.62 4.41
N LEU A 45 2.57 9.58 3.09
CA LEU A 45 3.27 10.45 2.13
C LEU A 45 2.84 11.92 2.25
N GLY A 46 1.58 12.19 2.61
CA GLY A 46 1.08 13.52 2.96
C GLY A 46 1.33 14.57 1.88
N ASP A 47 2.09 15.61 2.20
CA ASP A 47 2.38 16.76 1.32
C ASP A 47 3.16 16.39 0.06
N ARG A 48 3.71 15.18 -0.01
CA ARG A 48 4.41 14.65 -1.19
C ARG A 48 3.48 14.27 -2.33
N LEU A 49 2.18 14.11 -2.04
CA LEU A 49 1.17 13.93 -3.08
C LEU A 49 0.92 15.26 -3.78
N ASP A 50 0.71 15.24 -5.09
CA ASP A 50 0.18 16.40 -5.81
C ASP A 50 -1.34 16.55 -5.61
N ALA A 51 -1.92 17.60 -6.19
CA ALA A 51 -3.36 17.87 -6.05
C ALA A 51 -4.25 16.78 -6.68
N ASP A 52 -3.82 16.20 -7.80
CA ASP A 52 -4.57 15.16 -8.51
C ASP A 52 -4.48 13.82 -7.76
N GLN A 53 -3.29 13.48 -7.25
CA GLN A 53 -3.04 12.30 -6.43
C GLN A 53 -3.87 12.33 -5.15
N ARG A 54 -3.88 13.47 -4.43
CA ARG A 54 -4.77 13.64 -3.25
C ARG A 54 -6.24 13.48 -3.61
N ALA A 55 -6.69 14.13 -4.69
CA ALA A 55 -8.09 14.04 -5.12
C ALA A 55 -8.49 12.61 -5.52
N ALA A 56 -7.56 11.82 -6.08
CA ALA A 56 -7.78 10.42 -6.39
C ALA A 56 -7.89 9.55 -5.12
N VAL A 57 -6.99 9.73 -4.16
CA VAL A 57 -7.03 9.01 -2.86
C VAL A 57 -8.29 9.35 -2.07
N ASP A 58 -8.70 10.62 -2.06
CA ASP A 58 -9.95 11.04 -1.42
C ASP A 58 -11.17 10.39 -2.08
N ALA A 59 -11.20 10.32 -3.41
CA ALA A 59 -12.26 9.63 -4.13
C ALA A 59 -12.29 8.12 -3.82
N ALA A 60 -11.12 7.47 -3.70
CA ALA A 60 -11.02 6.08 -3.26
C ALA A 60 -11.58 5.92 -1.84
N ARG A 61 -11.21 6.80 -0.89
CA ARG A 61 -11.71 6.77 0.49
C ARG A 61 -13.23 6.93 0.55
N CYS A 62 -13.81 7.84 -0.24
CA CYS A 62 -15.27 8.01 -0.34
C CYS A 62 -15.95 6.75 -0.88
N TYR A 63 -15.37 6.12 -1.91
CA TYR A 63 -15.90 4.87 -2.46
C TYR A 63 -15.92 3.74 -1.44
N TRP A 64 -14.81 3.51 -0.72
CA TRP A 64 -14.69 2.41 0.24
C TRP A 64 -15.45 2.65 1.55
N SER A 65 -15.83 3.89 1.87
CA SER A 65 -16.60 4.24 3.07
C SER A 65 -18.09 4.39 2.83
N GLN A 66 -18.49 5.00 1.71
CA GLN A 66 -19.87 5.41 1.43
C GLN A 66 -20.46 4.76 0.17
N GLN A 67 -19.67 3.94 -0.54
CA GLN A 67 -20.04 3.34 -1.83
C GLN A 67 -20.39 4.35 -2.94
N ASP A 68 -19.96 5.62 -2.83
CA ASP A 68 -20.07 6.58 -3.94
C ASP A 68 -19.09 6.20 -5.06
N ARG A 69 -19.66 5.77 -6.19
CA ARG A 69 -18.91 5.21 -7.32
C ARG A 69 -18.42 6.26 -8.30
N THR A 70 -18.99 7.46 -8.29
CA THR A 70 -18.81 8.42 -9.39
C THR A 70 -17.40 9.02 -9.42
N GLY A 71 -16.89 9.46 -8.28
CA GLY A 71 -15.54 10.03 -8.16
C GLY A 71 -14.44 9.00 -8.45
N ARG A 72 -14.54 7.81 -7.87
CA ARG A 72 -13.54 6.73 -8.04
C ARG A 72 -13.48 6.22 -9.48
N HIS A 73 -14.60 6.04 -10.17
CA HIS A 73 -14.59 5.60 -11.58
C HIS A 73 -13.87 6.59 -12.51
N ARG A 74 -14.03 7.90 -12.27
CA ARG A 74 -13.32 8.93 -13.03
C ARG A 74 -11.80 8.79 -12.85
N TRP A 75 -11.33 8.70 -11.61
CA TRP A 75 -9.89 8.58 -11.32
C TRP A 75 -9.31 7.24 -11.77
N HIS A 76 -10.06 6.16 -11.62
CA HIS A 76 -9.70 4.86 -12.17
C HIS A 76 -9.48 4.94 -13.69
N ALA A 77 -10.37 5.60 -14.43
CA ALA A 77 -10.19 5.79 -15.88
C ALA A 77 -8.95 6.62 -16.23
N VAL A 78 -8.64 7.66 -15.44
CA VAL A 78 -7.42 8.48 -15.61
C VAL A 78 -6.17 7.63 -15.43
N TYR A 79 -6.07 6.87 -14.33
CA TYR A 79 -4.90 6.05 -14.05
C TYR A 79 -4.78 4.84 -15.00
N ALA A 80 -5.90 4.21 -15.38
CA ALA A 80 -5.91 3.17 -16.40
C ALA A 80 -5.39 3.70 -17.74
N SER A 81 -5.76 4.93 -18.13
CA SER A 81 -5.23 5.58 -19.32
C SER A 81 -3.73 5.86 -19.22
N ARG A 82 -3.25 6.34 -18.05
CA ARG A 82 -1.81 6.54 -17.80
C ARG A 82 -1.02 5.24 -17.92
N LEU A 83 -1.51 4.12 -17.37
CA LEU A 83 -0.88 2.80 -17.49
C LEU A 83 -0.67 2.39 -18.96
N VAL A 84 -1.68 2.61 -19.80
CA VAL A 84 -1.62 2.29 -21.23
C VAL A 84 -0.67 3.24 -21.99
N GLN A 85 -0.74 4.54 -21.72
CA GLN A 85 0.04 5.55 -22.44
C GLN A 85 1.53 5.55 -22.06
N GLN A 86 1.84 5.32 -20.78
CA GLN A 86 3.20 5.40 -20.24
C GLN A 86 3.95 4.07 -20.30
N ARG A 87 3.48 3.08 -21.07
CA ARG A 87 4.08 1.73 -21.16
C ARG A 87 4.39 1.14 -19.77
N HIS A 88 3.47 1.27 -18.82
CA HIS A 88 3.59 0.78 -17.43
C HIS A 88 4.58 1.51 -16.50
N VAL A 89 5.13 2.66 -16.89
CA VAL A 89 6.04 3.44 -16.02
C VAL A 89 5.25 4.47 -15.21
N LEU A 90 4.31 4.01 -14.38
CA LEU A 90 3.80 4.84 -13.29
C LEU A 90 4.91 5.06 -12.26
N SER A 91 4.98 6.27 -11.69
CA SER A 91 5.84 6.53 -10.54
C SER A 91 5.41 5.68 -9.33
N PRO A 92 6.30 5.43 -8.34
CA PRO A 92 5.92 4.68 -7.15
C PRO A 92 4.71 5.27 -6.41
N VAL A 93 4.65 6.60 -6.31
CA VAL A 93 3.49 7.31 -5.76
C VAL A 93 2.22 7.02 -6.56
N ASP A 94 2.29 7.09 -7.89
CA ASP A 94 1.14 6.81 -8.75
C ASP A 94 0.68 5.35 -8.65
N ARG A 95 1.59 4.39 -8.38
CA ARG A 95 1.25 2.99 -8.17
C ARG A 95 0.53 2.75 -6.85
N LEU A 96 0.90 3.47 -5.79
CA LEU A 96 0.15 3.47 -4.53
C LEU A 96 -1.24 4.08 -4.71
N VAL A 97 -1.35 5.20 -5.43
CA VAL A 97 -2.65 5.80 -5.76
C VAL A 97 -3.49 4.83 -6.58
N TRP A 98 -2.91 4.15 -7.57
CA TRP A 98 -3.60 3.10 -8.31
C TRP A 98 -4.08 1.97 -7.40
N GLY A 99 -3.26 1.52 -6.44
CA GLY A 99 -3.62 0.52 -5.43
C GLY A 99 -4.85 0.93 -4.60
N SER A 100 -5.03 2.22 -4.31
CA SER A 100 -6.23 2.72 -3.61
C SER A 100 -7.50 2.62 -4.46
N LEU A 101 -7.34 2.68 -5.79
CA LEU A 101 -8.44 2.77 -6.73
C LEU A 101 -8.93 1.41 -7.23
N VAL A 102 -8.14 0.33 -7.20
CA VAL A 102 -8.54 -1.00 -7.71
C VAL A 102 -9.49 -1.72 -6.75
N ASP A 103 -10.46 -2.47 -7.28
CA ASP A 103 -11.48 -3.24 -6.50
C ASP A 103 -11.56 -4.71 -6.90
N ASN A 104 -10.60 -5.20 -7.67
CA ASN A 104 -10.61 -6.55 -8.24
C ASN A 104 -9.56 -7.48 -7.61
N THR A 105 -8.76 -6.99 -6.67
CA THR A 105 -7.63 -7.74 -6.08
C THR A 105 -7.60 -7.55 -4.57
N GLY A 106 -7.73 -8.63 -3.81
CA GLY A 106 -7.52 -8.60 -2.35
C GLY A 106 -6.04 -8.57 -1.97
N LEU A 107 -5.78 -8.49 -0.67
CA LEU A 107 -4.44 -8.29 -0.15
C LEU A 107 -3.74 -9.63 0.06
N THR A 108 -3.01 -10.08 -0.97
CA THR A 108 -2.11 -11.24 -0.91
C THR A 108 -0.71 -10.82 -0.45
N GLY A 109 0.13 -11.78 -0.06
CA GLY A 109 1.54 -11.56 0.22
C GLY A 109 2.28 -10.79 -0.88
N TYR A 110 2.09 -11.22 -2.14
CA TYR A 110 2.63 -10.53 -3.31
C TYR A 110 2.16 -9.07 -3.43
N VAL A 111 0.86 -8.80 -3.22
CA VAL A 111 0.33 -7.43 -3.29
C VAL A 111 0.84 -6.59 -2.11
N GLY A 112 0.95 -7.19 -0.92
CA GLY A 112 1.53 -6.57 0.27
C GLY A 112 2.99 -6.18 0.05
N GLU A 113 3.83 -7.11 -0.40
CA GLU A 113 5.23 -6.86 -0.76
C GLU A 113 5.33 -5.76 -1.81
N PHE A 114 4.54 -5.83 -2.88
CA PHE A 114 4.50 -4.80 -3.91
C PHE A 114 4.20 -3.41 -3.31
N LEU A 115 3.14 -3.26 -2.50
CA LEU A 115 2.80 -1.97 -1.90
C LEU A 115 3.88 -1.45 -0.93
N VAL A 116 4.54 -2.34 -0.18
CA VAL A 116 5.68 -1.99 0.69
C VAL A 116 6.85 -1.46 -0.12
N LEU A 117 7.23 -2.15 -1.20
CA LEU A 117 8.34 -1.72 -2.06
C LEU A 117 8.04 -0.38 -2.73
N GLU A 118 6.82 -0.20 -3.25
CA GLU A 118 6.41 1.07 -3.85
C GLU A 118 6.36 2.21 -2.82
N ALA A 119 6.02 1.92 -1.55
CA ALA A 119 6.08 2.89 -0.45
C ALA A 119 7.52 3.34 -0.14
N LEU A 120 8.46 2.40 -0.12
CA LEU A 120 9.89 2.69 0.07
C LEU A 120 10.48 3.46 -1.11
N ASP A 121 10.15 3.07 -2.34
CA ASP A 121 10.58 3.77 -3.57
C ASP A 121 9.90 5.15 -3.71
N ALA A 122 8.68 5.28 -3.19
CA ALA A 122 8.02 6.56 -2.99
C ALA A 122 8.66 7.36 -1.85
N GLY A 123 9.70 6.85 -1.19
CA GLY A 123 10.56 7.53 -0.23
C GLY A 123 10.05 7.54 1.21
N LEU A 124 9.14 6.65 1.60
CA LEU A 124 8.86 6.41 3.02
C LEU A 124 10.04 5.66 3.68
N GLY A 125 10.29 5.95 4.95
CA GLY A 125 11.24 5.17 5.74
C GLY A 125 10.66 3.82 6.16
N LEU A 126 11.51 2.86 6.52
CA LEU A 126 11.04 1.56 7.00
C LEU A 126 10.18 1.68 8.27
N ASP A 127 10.54 2.59 9.18
CA ASP A 127 9.74 2.88 10.38
C ASP A 127 8.32 3.35 10.04
N ASP A 128 8.18 4.15 8.98
CA ASP A 128 6.89 4.64 8.50
C ASP A 128 6.06 3.51 7.90
N VAL A 129 6.72 2.60 7.18
CA VAL A 129 6.09 1.41 6.62
C VAL A 129 5.59 0.51 7.74
N GLU A 130 6.44 0.19 8.72
CA GLU A 130 6.07 -0.65 9.86
C GLU A 130 4.90 -0.05 10.64
N ALA A 131 4.89 1.27 10.85
CA ALA A 131 3.78 1.96 11.51
C ALA A 131 2.46 1.82 10.73
N VAL A 132 2.51 1.96 9.39
CA VAL A 132 1.34 1.75 8.53
C VAL A 132 0.85 0.30 8.60
N LEU A 133 1.74 -0.68 8.51
CA LEU A 133 1.40 -2.10 8.59
C LEU A 133 0.78 -2.45 9.96
N CYS A 134 1.34 -1.94 11.06
CA CYS A 134 0.79 -2.13 12.40
C CYS A 134 -0.63 -1.57 12.55
N GLY A 135 -0.93 -0.45 11.88
CA GLY A 135 -2.26 0.18 11.92
C GLY A 135 -3.28 -0.42 10.94
N SER A 136 -2.82 -1.05 9.86
CA SER A 136 -3.66 -1.42 8.71
C SER A 136 -3.82 -2.92 8.49
N VAL A 137 -2.87 -3.74 8.96
CA VAL A 137 -2.86 -5.20 8.75
C VAL A 137 -3.17 -5.91 10.07
N PRO A 138 -4.35 -6.55 10.21
CA PRO A 138 -4.71 -7.32 11.40
C PRO A 138 -3.64 -8.36 11.75
N GLY A 139 -3.19 -8.37 13.01
CA GLY A 139 -2.19 -9.33 13.50
C GLY A 139 -0.73 -8.91 13.31
N PHE A 140 -0.43 -7.93 12.45
CA PHE A 140 0.95 -7.54 12.15
C PHE A 140 1.69 -7.00 13.39
N ALA A 141 1.06 -6.09 14.14
CA ALA A 141 1.65 -5.54 15.37
C ALA A 141 1.97 -6.62 16.42
N ALA A 142 1.08 -7.62 16.57
CA ALA A 142 1.28 -8.71 17.50
C ALA A 142 2.45 -9.62 17.06
N ALA A 143 2.55 -9.91 15.76
CA ALA A 143 3.63 -10.70 15.20
C ALA A 143 4.98 -9.98 15.31
N ARG A 144 4.99 -8.66 15.10
CA ARG A 144 6.20 -7.81 15.21
C ARG A 144 6.79 -7.81 16.62
N VAL A 145 5.96 -7.79 17.66
CA VAL A 145 6.42 -7.89 19.06
C VAL A 145 7.05 -9.26 19.36
N GLN A 146 6.59 -10.32 18.71
CA GLN A 146 7.14 -11.68 18.87
C GLN A 146 8.44 -11.89 18.09
N LYS A 147 8.64 -11.13 17.00
CA LYS A 147 9.83 -11.16 16.14
C LYS A 147 10.40 -9.74 15.98
N PRO A 148 11.07 -9.19 17.02
CA PRO A 148 11.84 -7.96 16.87
C PRO A 148 12.99 -8.19 15.89
N CYS A 149 13.20 -7.24 14.96
CA CYS A 149 14.30 -7.28 13.99
C CYS A 149 15.56 -6.78 14.66
#